data_AF-A0A924UVX5-F1
#
_entry.id   AF-A0A924UVX5-F1
#
_cell.length_a   1.000
_cell.length_b   1.000
_cell.length_c   1.000
_cell.angle_alpha   90.00
_cell.angle_beta   90.00
_cell.angle_gamma   90.00
#
_symmetry.space_group_name_H-M   'P 1'
#
loop_
_entity.id
_entity.type
_entity.pdbx_description
1 polymer ?
#
loop_
_entity_poly.entity_id
_entity_poly.type
_entity_poly.pdbx_seq_one_letter_code
_entity_poly.pdbx_strand_id
1 'polypeptide(L)'
;MVEALKHFKDKEEADIKQAAFEIAMLGTQGIDPNKKDYIISSINNNRFSGNQVLAFYYVSWALAMPEQVQHLGLEFGKEFEMAKKISV
;
A
#
# COMPACT_ATOMS: atom_id res chain seq x y z
N MET A 1 1.06 -4.02 -6.47
CA MET A 1 2.19 -4.19 -5.52
C MET A 1 3.51 -3.77 -6.13
N VAL A 2 3.87 -4.23 -7.33
CA VAL A 2 5.10 -3.78 -8.04
C VAL A 2 5.20 -2.25 -8.13
N GLU A 3 4.11 -1.58 -8.54
CA GLU A 3 4.06 -0.10 -8.59
C GLU A 3 4.33 0.55 -7.22
N ALA A 4 3.71 0.04 -6.15
CA ALA A 4 3.91 0.54 -4.79
C ALA A 4 5.36 0.33 -4.31
N LEU A 5 5.95 -0.84 -4.58
CA LEU A 5 7.35 -1.13 -4.25
C LEU A 5 8.30 -0.16 -4.97
N LYS A 6 8.05 0.11 -6.26
CA LYS A 6 8.81 1.10 -7.03
C LYS A 6 8.64 2.51 -6.49
N HIS A 7 7.41 2.87 -6.10
CA HIS A 7 7.12 4.19 -5.54
C HIS A 7 7.89 4.45 -4.23
N PHE A 8 7.96 3.46 -3.35
CA PHE A 8 8.57 3.60 -2.03
C PHE A 8 10.08 3.32 -1.99
N LYS A 9 10.70 2.90 -3.10
CA LYS A 9 12.12 2.49 -3.14
C LYS A 9 13.09 3.53 -2.60
N ASP A 10 12.86 4.81 -2.91
CA ASP A 10 13.72 5.93 -2.54
C ASP A 10 13.06 6.87 -1.52
N LYS A 11 12.05 6.37 -0.78
CA LYS A 11 11.32 7.14 0.23
C LYS A 11 11.85 6.86 1.63
N GLU A 12 11.83 7.88 2.47
CA GLU A 12 12.17 7.69 3.88
C GLU A 12 11.07 6.90 4.61
N GLU A 13 11.44 6.19 5.67
CA GLU A 13 10.50 5.40 6.46
C GLU A 13 9.32 6.25 6.98
N ALA A 14 9.56 7.53 7.30
CA ALA A 14 8.54 8.48 7.72
C ALA A 14 7.47 8.71 6.64
N ASP A 15 7.88 8.88 5.37
CA ASP A 15 6.97 9.06 4.24
C ASP A 15 6.13 7.80 4.00
N ILE A 16 6.76 6.63 4.11
CA ILE A 16 6.10 5.33 3.94
C ILE A 16 5.06 5.12 5.06
N LYS A 17 5.40 5.47 6.30
CA LYS A 17 4.46 5.43 7.45
C LYS A 17 3.29 6.38 7.26
N GLN A 18 3.54 7.60 6.79
CA GLN A 18 2.48 8.56 6.52
C GLN A 18 1.46 8.00 5.52
N ALA A 19 1.94 7.41 4.42
CA ALA A 19 1.09 6.73 3.45
C ALA A 19 0.35 5.53 4.05
N ALA A 20 1.04 4.71 4.84
CA ALA A 20 0.44 3.55 5.51
C ALA A 20 -0.74 3.93 6.41
N PHE A 21 -0.59 4.99 7.20
CA PHE A 21 -1.64 5.48 8.09
C PHE A 21 -2.76 6.19 7.34
N GLU A 22 -2.47 6.99 6.32
CA GLU A 22 -3.50 7.60 5.49
C GLU A 22 -4.40 6.54 4.85
N ILE A 23 -3.81 5.49 4.29
CA ILE A 23 -4.57 4.40 3.69
C ILE A 23 -5.32 3.59 4.76
N ALA A 24 -4.75 3.42 5.96
CA ALA A 24 -5.46 2.79 7.08
C ALA A 24 -6.72 3.58 7.46
N MET A 25 -6.61 4.91 7.55
CA MET A 25 -7.76 5.79 7.82
C MET A 25 -8.81 5.69 6.73
N LEU A 26 -8.39 5.65 5.46
CA LEU A 26 -9.28 5.42 4.32
C LEU A 26 -9.99 4.05 4.45
N GLY A 27 -9.26 3.02 4.86
CA GLY A 27 -9.75 1.67 5.10
C GLY A 27 -10.85 1.57 6.15
N THR A 28 -10.88 2.46 7.15
CA THR A 28 -11.93 2.47 8.19
C THR A 28 -13.32 2.74 7.63
N GLN A 29 -13.41 3.42 6.47
CA GLN A 29 -14.67 3.71 5.77
C GLN A 29 -15.04 2.63 4.75
N GLY A 30 -14.21 1.59 4.63
CA GLY A 30 -14.30 0.58 3.59
C GLY A 30 -13.62 1.00 2.30
N ILE A 31 -12.97 0.05 1.64
CA ILE A 31 -12.38 0.21 0.31
C ILE A 31 -13.20 -0.63 -0.66
N ASP A 32 -13.88 0.02 -1.60
CA ASP A 32 -14.58 -0.61 -2.72
C ASP A 32 -13.56 -0.92 -3.83
N PRO A 33 -13.31 -2.21 -4.14
CA PRO A 33 -12.41 -2.60 -5.21
C PRO A 33 -12.80 -2.05 -6.59
N ASN A 34 -14.09 -1.74 -6.80
CA ASN A 34 -14.62 -1.26 -8.09
C ASN A 34 -14.48 0.26 -8.26
N LYS A 35 -14.26 0.99 -7.17
CA LYS A 35 -14.04 2.44 -7.19
C LYS A 35 -12.65 2.76 -7.75
N LYS A 36 -12.55 3.78 -8.61
CA LYS A 36 -11.34 4.11 -9.41
C LYS A 36 -10.76 5.50 -9.17
N ASP A 37 -11.27 6.20 -8.17
CA ASP A 37 -11.01 7.61 -7.90
C ASP A 37 -10.59 7.87 -6.44
N TYR A 38 -9.98 6.88 -5.79
CA TYR A 38 -9.34 7.12 -4.50
C TYR A 38 -8.16 8.08 -4.65
N ILE A 39 -8.01 8.97 -3.67
CA ILE A 39 -6.89 9.89 -3.56
C ILE A 39 -6.15 9.52 -2.29
N ILE A 40 -4.83 9.38 -2.38
CA ILE A 40 -3.93 9.19 -1.25
C ILE A 40 -2.98 10.37 -1.30
N SER A 41 -3.21 11.38 -0.47
CA SER A 41 -2.55 12.70 -0.52
C SER A 41 -1.04 12.62 -0.34
N SER A 42 -0.58 11.68 0.48
CA SER A 42 0.84 11.37 0.70
C SER A 42 1.53 10.71 -0.50
N ILE A 43 0.76 10.24 -1.49
CA ILE A 43 1.25 9.56 -2.67
C ILE A 43 0.80 10.37 -3.89
N ASN A 44 1.70 11.15 -4.49
CA ASN A 44 1.45 11.99 -5.67
C ASN A 44 1.09 11.18 -6.93
N ASN A 45 -0.08 10.54 -6.93
CA ASN A 45 -0.63 9.78 -8.04
C ASN A 45 -2.09 10.19 -8.21
N ASN A 46 -2.51 10.45 -9.45
CA ASN A 46 -3.71 11.24 -9.68
C ASN A 46 -5.01 10.56 -9.24
N ARG A 47 -5.15 9.24 -9.38
CA ARG A 47 -6.29 8.45 -8.87
C ARG A 47 -5.89 6.98 -8.70
N PHE A 48 -6.37 6.36 -7.63
CA PHE A 48 -6.19 4.94 -7.35
C PHE A 48 -7.51 4.17 -7.49
N SER A 49 -7.41 2.98 -8.07
CA SER A 49 -8.45 1.95 -7.91
C SER A 49 -8.38 1.32 -6.53
N GLY A 50 -9.50 0.77 -6.04
CA GLY A 50 -9.55 0.08 -4.75
C GLY A 50 -8.50 -1.03 -4.64
N ASN A 51 -8.27 -1.80 -5.71
CA ASN A 51 -7.18 -2.78 -5.76
C ASN A 51 -5.79 -2.16 -5.63
N GLN A 52 -5.55 -1.00 -6.24
CA GLN A 52 -4.30 -0.28 -6.05
C GLN A 52 -4.18 0.24 -4.62
N VAL A 53 -5.24 0.78 -4.02
CA VAL A 53 -5.24 1.20 -2.60
C VAL A 53 -4.85 0.02 -1.70
N LEU A 54 -5.47 -1.15 -1.87
CA LEU A 54 -5.15 -2.35 -1.10
C LEU A 54 -3.69 -2.82 -1.31
N ALA A 55 -3.18 -2.72 -2.54
CA ALA A 55 -1.80 -3.06 -2.83
C ALA A 55 -0.80 -2.07 -2.20
N PHE A 56 -1.10 -0.77 -2.24
CA PHE A 56 -0.29 0.26 -1.60
C PHE A 56 -0.34 0.15 -0.09
N TYR A 57 -1.50 -0.17 0.48
CA TYR A 57 -1.67 -0.46 1.90
C TYR A 57 -0.77 -1.60 2.35
N TYR A 58 -0.87 -2.76 1.72
CA TYR A 58 -0.06 -3.92 2.12
C TYR A 58 1.44 -3.62 2.00
N VAL A 59 1.87 -3.02 0.89
CA VAL A 59 3.29 -2.72 0.65
C VAL A 59 3.82 -1.69 1.64
N SER A 60 3.09 -0.60 1.91
CA SER A 60 3.55 0.43 2.84
C SER A 60 3.70 -0.11 4.26
N TRP A 61 2.76 -0.97 4.71
CA TRP A 61 2.86 -1.63 6.01
C TRP A 61 3.98 -2.66 6.05
N ALA A 62 4.18 -3.44 4.99
CA ALA A 62 5.27 -4.41 4.92
C ALA A 62 6.66 -3.76 4.92
N LEU A 63 6.79 -2.55 4.39
CA LEU A 63 8.05 -1.80 4.40
C LEU A 63 8.28 -1.06 5.72
N ALA A 64 7.25 -0.44 6.30
CA ALA A 64 7.40 0.42 7.47
C ALA A 64 7.18 -0.29 8.82
N MET A 65 6.34 -1.33 8.85
CA MET A 65 5.86 -2.01 10.07
C MET A 65 5.65 -3.51 9.79
N PRO A 66 6.68 -4.26 9.35
CA PRO A 66 6.54 -5.64 8.88
C PRO A 66 5.91 -6.58 9.93
N GLU A 67 6.21 -6.38 11.22
CA GLU A 67 5.64 -7.18 12.33
C GLU A 67 4.12 -6.99 12.49
N GLN A 68 3.57 -5.89 11.98
CA GLN A 68 2.15 -5.57 12.08
C GLN A 68 1.33 -6.07 10.88
N VAL A 69 2.00 -6.50 9.79
CA VAL A 69 1.32 -6.94 8.54
C VAL A 69 0.37 -8.10 8.77
N GLN A 70 0.72 -9.02 9.67
CA GLN A 70 -0.12 -10.17 10.03
C GLN A 70 -1.48 -9.76 10.63
N HIS A 71 -1.56 -8.56 11.24
CA HIS A 71 -2.79 -8.05 11.85
C HIS A 71 -3.71 -7.35 10.85
N LEU A 72 -3.26 -7.14 9.60
CA LEU A 72 -4.08 -6.49 8.57
C LEU A 72 -5.21 -7.39 8.05
N GLY A 73 -5.14 -8.71 8.29
CA GLY A 73 -6.10 -9.67 7.77
C GLY A 73 -6.06 -9.85 6.25
N LEU A 74 -4.96 -9.43 5.60
CA LEU A 74 -4.76 -9.52 4.16
C LEU A 74 -3.81 -10.67 3.82
N GLU A 75 -4.29 -11.66 3.09
CA GLU A 75 -3.51 -12.84 2.67
C GLU A 75 -2.65 -12.57 1.41
N PHE A 76 -1.95 -11.44 1.39
CA PHE A 76 -1.18 -10.97 0.22
C PHE A 76 0.31 -11.31 0.27
N GLY A 77 0.74 -12.14 1.22
CA GLY A 77 2.16 -12.44 1.43
C GLY A 77 2.82 -13.08 0.20
N LYS A 78 2.11 -13.95 -0.52
CA LYS A 78 2.65 -14.60 -1.72
C LYS A 78 2.84 -13.60 -2.86
N GLU A 79 1.83 -12.78 -3.12
CA GLU A 79 1.80 -11.74 -4.14
C GLU A 79 2.88 -10.68 -3.87
N PHE A 80 3.08 -10.32 -2.61
CA PHE A 80 4.12 -9.40 -2.19
C PHE A 80 5.52 -9.95 -2.45
N GLU A 81 5.79 -11.20 -2.08
CA GLU A 81 7.09 -11.82 -2.34
C GLU A 81 7.37 -12.00 -3.84
N MET A 82 6.34 -12.32 -4.64
CA MET A 82 6.47 -12.30 -6.10
C MET A 82 6.77 -10.90 -6.62
N ALA A 83 6.02 -9.89 -6.16
CA ALA A 83 6.20 -8.51 -6.58
C ALA A 83 7.60 -7.98 -6.23
N LYS A 84 8.13 -8.31 -5.05
CA LYS A 84 9.51 -7.96 -4.65
C LYS A 84 10.53 -8.46 -5.65
N LYS A 85 10.43 -9.73 -6.08
CA LYS A 85 11.35 -10.34 -7.06
C LYS A 85 11.33 -9.64 -8.43
N ILE A 86 10.17 -9.11 -8.84
CA ILE A 86 9.98 -8.42 -10.11
C ILE A 86 10.39 -6.93 -10.03
N SER A 87 10.41 -6.37 -8.82
CA SER A 87 10.67 -4.94 -8.59
C SER A 87 12.15 -4.61 -8.36
N VAL A 88 13.03 -5.63 -8.36
CA VAL A 88 14.50 -5.50 -8.28
C VAL A 88 15.06 -4.97 -9.59
#